data_AF-A0A526QPY5-F1
#
_entry.id   AF-A0A526QPY5-F1
#
_cell.length_a   1.000
_cell.length_b   1.000
_cell.length_c   1.000
_cell.angle_alpha   90.00
_cell.angle_beta   90.00
_cell.angle_gamma   90.00
#
_symmetry.space_group_name_H-M   'P 1'
#
loop_
_entity.id
_entity.type
_entity.pdbx_description
1 polymer ?
#
loop_
_entity_poly.entity_id
_entity_poly.type
_entity_poly.pdbx_seq_one_letter_code
_entity_poly.pdbx_strand_id
1 'polypeptide(L)'
;AESNRGFLLNHIIGDQTAADANGKRYSNSDPVTGQAAWFDVRVRIVKCASQEAGFTEPQFERFREPPHSHPSPDMLQFGAEFRMNREAAE
;
A
#
# COMPACT_ATOMS: atom_id res chain seq x y z
N ALA A 1 -2.31 11.96 11.61
CA ALA A 1 -1.37 11.04 10.94
C ALA A 1 -1.60 11.13 9.43
N GLU A 2 -0.57 10.93 8.61
CA GLU A 2 -0.67 10.97 7.14
C GLU A 2 -1.72 9.98 6.61
N SER A 3 -1.87 8.83 7.29
CA SER A 3 -2.88 7.80 7.02
C SER A 3 -4.33 8.32 6.99
N ASN A 4 -4.62 9.47 7.61
CA ASN A 4 -5.96 10.04 7.67
C ASN A 4 -6.18 11.11 6.59
N ARG A 5 -5.13 11.47 5.83
CA ARG A 5 -5.16 12.44 4.73
C ARG A 5 -5.13 11.75 3.37
N GLY A 6 -4.51 10.57 3.30
CA GLY A 6 -4.46 9.72 2.13
C GLY A 6 -4.28 8.26 2.53
N PHE A 7 -4.76 7.36 1.68
CA PHE A 7 -4.68 5.92 1.90
C PHE A 7 -4.29 5.21 0.61
N LEU A 8 -3.52 4.13 0.74
CA LEU A 8 -3.16 3.29 -0.39
C LEU A 8 -4.29 2.30 -0.66
N LEU A 9 -4.80 2.32 -1.89
CA LEU A 9 -5.83 1.39 -2.36
C LEU A 9 -5.25 0.06 -2.84
N ASN A 10 -4.17 -0.45 -2.24
CA ASN A 10 -3.52 -1.67 -2.74
C ASN A 10 -4.48 -2.87 -2.74
N HIS A 11 -5.42 -2.91 -1.80
CA HIS A 11 -6.41 -3.98 -1.67
C HIS A 11 -7.42 -4.06 -2.84
N ILE A 12 -7.51 -3.04 -3.70
CA ILE A 12 -8.36 -3.10 -4.91
C ILE A 12 -7.67 -3.88 -6.04
N ILE A 13 -6.36 -4.10 -5.93
CA ILE A 13 -5.57 -4.85 -6.89
C ILE A 13 -5.72 -6.32 -6.52
N GLY A 14 -6.39 -7.09 -7.38
CA GLY A 14 -6.55 -8.53 -7.17
C GLY A 14 -5.22 -9.28 -7.36
N ASP A 15 -5.09 -10.43 -6.68
CA ASP A 15 -3.95 -11.34 -6.85
C ASP A 15 -3.88 -11.96 -8.26
N GLN A 16 -4.97 -11.84 -9.02
CA GLN A 16 -5.07 -12.32 -10.39
C GLN A 16 -5.51 -11.22 -11.34
N THR A 17 -5.03 -11.31 -12.58
CA THR A 17 -5.49 -10.45 -13.66
C THR A 17 -6.97 -10.68 -13.97
N ALA A 18 -7.57 -9.75 -14.72
CA ALA A 18 -8.84 -10.01 -15.38
C ALA A 18 -8.73 -11.26 -16.28
N ALA A 19 -9.86 -11.94 -16.47
CA ALA A 19 -9.92 -13.09 -17.36
C ALA A 19 -9.68 -12.66 -18.82
N ASP A 20 -8.88 -13.43 -19.56
CA ASP A 20 -8.68 -13.22 -20.99
C ASP A 20 -9.91 -13.69 -21.80
N ALA A 21 -9.83 -13.60 -23.14
CA ALA A 21 -10.91 -13.98 -24.05
C ALA A 21 -11.34 -15.47 -23.92
N ASN A 22 -10.48 -16.32 -23.36
CA ASN A 22 -10.75 -17.73 -23.12
C ASN A 22 -11.14 -18.01 -21.65
N GLY A 23 -11.33 -16.96 -20.84
CA GLY A 23 -11.69 -17.08 -19.42
C GLY A 23 -10.50 -17.39 -18.49
N LYS A 24 -9.26 -17.41 -18.99
CA LYS A 24 -8.08 -17.75 -18.19
C LYS A 24 -7.58 -16.53 -17.41
N ARG A 25 -7.17 -16.76 -16.16
CA ARG A 25 -6.60 -15.77 -15.26
C ARG A 25 -5.15 -16.11 -14.95
N TYR A 26 -4.33 -15.08 -14.76
CA TYR A 26 -2.92 -15.22 -14.42
C TYR A 26 -2.63 -14.56 -13.08
N SER A 27 -1.56 -14.99 -12.41
CA SER A 27 -1.06 -14.28 -11.22
C SER A 27 -0.76 -12.84 -11.59
N ASN A 28 -1.16 -11.91 -10.73
CA ASN A 28 -0.87 -10.48 -10.86
C ASN A 28 0.54 -10.14 -10.36
N SER A 29 1.47 -11.06 -10.59
CA SER A 29 2.88 -10.95 -10.19
C SER A 29 3.73 -10.86 -11.45
N ASP A 30 4.82 -10.10 -11.38
CA ASP A 30 5.83 -10.11 -12.43
C ASP A 30 6.35 -11.55 -12.62
N PRO A 31 6.32 -12.11 -13.85
CA PRO A 31 6.68 -13.50 -14.09
C PRO A 31 8.17 -13.79 -13.90
N VAL A 32 9.02 -12.76 -13.80
CA VAL A 32 10.47 -12.90 -13.62
C VAL A 32 10.85 -12.81 -12.13
N THR A 33 10.32 -11.83 -11.41
CA THR A 33 10.72 -11.49 -10.04
C THR A 33 9.72 -11.93 -8.98
N GLY A 34 8.47 -12.24 -9.36
CA GLY A 34 7.39 -12.56 -8.42
C GLY A 34 6.89 -11.35 -7.60
N GLN A 35 7.44 -10.16 -7.83
CA GLN A 35 6.98 -8.93 -7.17
C GLN A 35 5.61 -8.52 -7.70
N ALA A 36 4.88 -7.70 -6.94
CA ALA A 36 3.65 -7.10 -7.42
C ALA A 36 3.95 -6.27 -8.67
N ALA A 37 3.46 -6.74 -9.83
CA ALA A 37 3.65 -6.03 -11.08
C ALA A 37 2.63 -4.88 -11.18
N TRP A 38 3.09 -3.75 -11.71
CA TRP A 38 2.29 -2.54 -11.88
C TRP A 38 1.53 -2.68 -13.20
N PHE A 39 0.38 -3.34 -13.16
CA PHE A 39 -0.50 -3.43 -14.32
C PHE A 39 -1.44 -2.23 -14.38
N ASP A 40 -1.75 -1.78 -15.59
CA ASP A 40 -2.78 -0.77 -15.83
C ASP A 40 -4.16 -1.33 -15.47
N VAL A 41 -4.63 -1.06 -14.26
CA VAL A 41 -6.01 -1.34 -13.85
C VAL A 41 -6.91 -0.14 -14.15
N ARG A 42 -8.06 -0.38 -14.77
CA ARG A 42 -9.09 0.65 -14.93
C ARG A 42 -10.02 0.62 -13.73
N VAL A 43 -10.09 1.73 -13.02
CA VAL A 43 -11.02 1.92 -11.89
C VAL A 43 -12.17 2.84 -12.30
N ARG A 44 -13.35 2.57 -11.75
CA ARG A 44 -14.50 3.48 -11.84
C ARG A 44 -14.68 4.19 -10.51
N ILE A 45 -14.64 5.51 -10.54
CA ILE A 45 -14.84 6.35 -9.36
C ILE A 45 -16.26 6.91 -9.40
N VAL A 46 -16.94 6.84 -8.26
CA VAL A 46 -18.27 7.43 -8.05
C VAL A 46 -18.22 8.37 -6.86
N LYS A 47 -19.01 9.44 -6.90
CA LYS A 47 -19.14 10.31 -5.73
C LYS A 47 -19.85 9.56 -4.61
N CYS A 48 -19.34 9.70 -3.40
CA CYS A 48 -20.00 9.18 -2.22
C CYS A 48 -21.33 9.91 -1.98
N ALA A 49 -22.27 9.23 -1.34
CA ALA A 49 -23.46 9.85 -0.79
C ALA A 49 -23.08 10.80 0.36
N SER A 50 -23.93 11.79 0.64
CA SER A 50 -23.67 12.75 1.73
C SER A 50 -23.49 12.10 3.10
N GLN A 51 -24.12 10.95 3.33
CA GLN A 51 -24.04 10.17 4.57
C GLN A 51 -22.69 9.43 4.73
N GLU A 52 -21.99 9.18 3.62
CA GLU A 52 -20.72 8.45 3.56
C GLU A 52 -19.51 9.40 3.61
N ALA A 53 -19.75 10.71 3.56
CA ALA A 53 -18.69 11.70 3.55
C ALA A 53 -17.97 11.79 4.91
N GLY A 54 -16.64 11.85 4.88
CA GLY A 54 -15.79 12.04 6.06
C GLY A 54 -15.12 10.77 6.60
N PHE A 55 -15.47 9.59 6.07
CA PHE A 55 -14.85 8.33 6.45
C PHE A 55 -14.60 7.45 5.21
N THR A 56 -13.59 6.59 5.27
CA THR A 56 -13.24 5.67 4.19
C THR A 56 -13.26 4.25 4.72
N GLU A 57 -13.92 3.32 4.04
CA GLU A 57 -13.93 1.91 4.45
C GLU A 57 -12.85 1.10 3.71
N PRO A 58 -12.36 -0.01 4.30
CA PRO A 58 -12.62 -0.46 5.66
C PRO A 58 -11.75 0.28 6.68
N GLN A 59 -12.27 0.42 7.91
CA GLN A 59 -11.50 0.94 9.03
C GLN A 59 -11.49 -0.10 10.13
N PHE A 60 -10.29 -0.42 10.59
CA PHE A 60 -10.07 -1.45 11.57
C PHE A 60 -9.85 -0.80 12.94
N GLU A 61 -10.30 -1.48 13.99
CA GLU A 61 -9.91 -1.10 15.33
C GLU A 61 -8.40 -1.11 15.46
N ARG A 62 -7.87 -0.18 16.24
CA ARG A 62 -6.44 -0.15 16.53
C ARG A 62 -6.05 -1.49 17.16
N PHE A 63 -5.10 -2.20 16.53
CA PHE A 63 -4.53 -3.40 17.09
C PHE A 63 -3.94 -3.13 18.47
N ARG A 64 -4.10 -4.09 19.39
CA ARG A 64 -3.40 -4.03 20.68
C ARG A 64 -1.90 -4.08 20.44
N GLU A 65 -1.17 -3.31 21.22
CA GLU A 65 0.29 -3.35 21.20
C GLU A 65 0.76 -4.78 21.53
N PRO A 66 1.62 -5.37 20.68
CA PRO A 66 2.23 -6.65 20.98
C PRO A 66 3.05 -6.57 22.28
N PRO A 67 3.17 -7.68 23.03
CA PRO A 67 4.10 -7.74 24.16
C PRO A 67 5.52 -7.35 23.71
N HIS A 68 6.23 -6.57 24.52
CA HIS A 68 7.59 -6.07 24.25
C HIS A 68 7.71 -5.12 23.05
N SER A 69 6.63 -4.47 22.64
CA SER A 69 6.72 -3.38 21.68
C SER A 69 7.50 -2.20 22.27
N HIS A 70 8.46 -1.68 21.49
CA HIS A 70 9.16 -0.45 21.81
C HIS A 70 8.36 0.74 21.27
N PRO A 71 8.39 1.90 21.94
CA PRO A 71 7.75 3.10 21.41
C PRO A 71 8.33 3.45 20.04
N SER A 72 7.46 3.90 19.14
CA SER A 72 7.92 4.42 17.84
C SER A 72 8.77 5.67 18.07
N PRO A 73 9.93 5.82 17.39
CA PRO A 73 10.74 7.02 17.52
C PRO A 73 9.98 8.23 16.95
N ASP A 74 10.15 9.39 17.58
CA ASP A 74 9.52 10.64 17.14
C ASP A 74 9.95 11.05 15.72
N MET A 75 11.15 10.65 15.30
CA MET A 75 11.70 10.88 13.98
C MET A 75 12.34 9.62 13.43
N LEU A 76 11.81 9.09 12.32
CA LEU A 76 12.36 7.93 11.64
C LEU A 76 13.59 8.34 10.79
N GLN A 77 14.79 8.05 11.28
CA GLN A 77 16.05 8.33 10.58
C GLN A 77 16.64 7.11 9.85
N PHE A 78 15.83 6.08 9.58
CA PHE A 78 16.29 4.89 8.87
C PHE A 78 16.92 5.28 7.52
N GLY A 79 18.17 4.84 7.30
CA GLY A 79 18.95 5.14 6.10
C GLY A 79 19.65 6.50 6.06
N ALA A 80 19.63 7.29 7.15
CA ALA A 80 20.46 8.50 7.26
C ALA A 80 21.96 8.17 7.11
N GLU A 81 22.41 7.07 7.70
CA GLU A 81 23.81 6.61 7.61
C GLU A 81 24.23 6.28 6.17
N PHE A 82 23.32 5.75 5.33
CA PHE A 82 23.63 5.47 3.92
C PHE A 82 23.93 6.75 3.13
N ARG A 83 23.23 7.86 3.45
CA ARG A 83 23.51 9.17 2.86
C ARG A 83 24.88 9.69 3.30
N MET A 84 25.16 9.64 4.60
CA MET A 84 26.44 10.09 5.16
C MET A 84 27.62 9.32 4.56
N ASN A 85 27.49 8.00 4.44
CA ASN A 85 28.56 7.16 3.87
C ASN A 85 28.80 7.43 2.38
N ARG A 86 27.75 7.79 1.62
CA ARG A 86 27.90 8.19 0.21
C ARG A 86 28.56 9.56 0.09
N GLU A 87 28.12 10.54 0.87
CA GLU A 87 28.67 11.90 0.87
C GLU A 87 30.13 11.93 1.34
N ALA A 88 30.53 11.04 2.26
CA ALA A 88 31.93 10.90 2.69
C ALA A 88 32.83 10.18 1.67
N ALA A 89 32.24 9.50 0.68
CA ALA A 89 32.96 8.80 -0.39
C ALA A 89 33.11 9.64 -1.68
N GLU A 90 32.48 10.81 -1.73
CA GLU A 90 32.64 11.86 -2.76
C GLU A 90 33.70 12.90 -2.33
#